data_AF-A0A922X7K5-F1
#
_entry.id   AF-A0A922X7K5-F1
#
_cell.length_a   1.000
_cell.length_b   1.000
_cell.length_c   1.000
_cell.angle_alpha   90.00
_cell.angle_beta   90.00
_cell.angle_gamma   90.00
#
_symmetry.space_group_name_H-M   'P 1'
#
loop_
_entity.id
_entity.type
_entity.pdbx_description
1 polymer ?
#
loop_
_entity_poly.entity_id
_entity_poly.type
_entity_poly.pdbx_seq_one_letter_code
_entity_poly.pdbx_strand_id
1 'polypeptide(L)'
;MTSHPVLRAAAAVFAAALLGACSTVEPGPTVEAVDPSTSVAQADARLAAVALERAAIEARFAEREAVCYEKFFVNNCLDDAHERRRTALASQRNIEIEAERFKRRLKVEERDREIAAAEAEYKLEEAALAAQAPAAPRPAVEPLPPAKPATAAARLARRNAKAAEEAARAPQDAARAAANAAAFEQRKRESEQKQKDVAARVAEREAKAAARKADEAKKAAEAAAAGK
;
A
#
# COMPACT_ATOMS: atom_id res chain seq x y z
N MET A 1 -36.88 -5.04 -60.89
CA MET A 1 -36.46 -4.26 -59.71
C MET A 1 -37.21 -4.78 -58.50
N THR A 2 -36.56 -5.48 -57.55
CA THR A 2 -36.94 -5.68 -56.12
C THR A 2 -36.31 -6.97 -55.57
N SER A 3 -34.99 -6.97 -55.32
CA SER A 3 -34.33 -8.09 -54.60
C SER A 3 -33.28 -7.62 -53.59
N HIS A 4 -33.21 -6.32 -53.32
CA HIS A 4 -32.22 -5.72 -52.41
C HIS A 4 -32.65 -5.51 -50.95
N PRO A 5 -33.94 -5.45 -50.56
CA PRO A 5 -34.27 -5.20 -49.15
C PRO A 5 -34.01 -6.45 -48.28
N VAL A 6 -34.26 -7.65 -48.81
CA VAL A 6 -34.07 -8.91 -48.08
C VAL A 6 -32.59 -9.22 -47.83
N LEU A 7 -31.72 -8.98 -48.84
CA LEU A 7 -30.27 -9.16 -48.68
C LEU A 7 -29.66 -8.16 -47.68
N ARG A 8 -30.16 -6.92 -47.64
CA ARG A 8 -29.68 -5.90 -46.69
C ARG A 8 -30.13 -6.18 -45.26
N ALA A 9 -31.36 -6.67 -45.07
CA ALA A 9 -31.85 -7.09 -43.76
C ALA A 9 -31.08 -8.31 -43.23
N ALA A 10 -30.79 -9.30 -44.08
CA ALA A 10 -29.99 -10.47 -43.71
C ALA A 10 -28.56 -10.07 -43.31
N ALA A 11 -27.92 -9.16 -44.05
CA ALA A 11 -26.58 -8.67 -43.71
C ALA A 11 -26.53 -7.90 -42.38
N ALA A 12 -27.56 -7.11 -42.07
CA ALA A 12 -27.65 -6.37 -40.81
C ALA A 12 -27.85 -7.30 -39.60
N VAL A 13 -28.66 -8.35 -39.73
CA VAL A 13 -28.86 -9.36 -38.67
C VAL A 13 -27.58 -10.17 -38.45
N PHE A 14 -26.86 -10.54 -39.52
CA PHE A 14 -25.59 -11.26 -39.40
C PHE A 14 -24.49 -10.40 -38.74
N ALA A 15 -24.42 -9.10 -39.06
CA ALA A 15 -23.49 -8.18 -38.44
C ALA A 15 -23.79 -7.98 -36.93
N ALA A 16 -25.06 -7.86 -36.55
CA ALA A 16 -25.46 -7.76 -35.15
C ALA A 16 -25.18 -9.04 -34.35
N ALA A 17 -25.35 -10.23 -34.96
CA ALA A 17 -25.03 -11.51 -34.34
C ALA A 17 -23.52 -11.69 -34.13
N LEU A 18 -22.68 -11.25 -35.09
CA LEU A 18 -21.22 -11.28 -34.96
C LEU A 18 -20.68 -10.32 -33.89
N LEU A 19 -21.33 -9.17 -33.70
CA LEU A 19 -20.97 -8.21 -32.63
C LEU A 19 -21.41 -8.70 -31.24
N GLY A 20 -22.51 -9.45 -31.14
CA GLY A 20 -22.98 -10.05 -29.87
C GLY A 20 -22.07 -11.16 -29.34
N ALA A 21 -21.47 -11.95 -30.23
CA ALA A 21 -20.58 -13.07 -29.87
C ALA A 21 -19.25 -12.62 -29.21
N CYS A 22 -18.84 -11.37 -29.37
CA CYS A 22 -17.67 -10.82 -28.69
C CYS A 22 -17.97 -10.25 -27.30
N SER A 23 -19.24 -10.23 -26.87
CA SER A 23 -19.68 -9.60 -25.60
C SER A 23 -20.19 -10.60 -24.55
N THR A 24 -20.19 -11.90 -24.86
CA THR A 24 -20.37 -12.97 -23.87
C THR A 24 -19.15 -13.00 -22.95
N VAL A 25 -19.15 -12.10 -21.97
CA VAL A 25 -18.47 -12.32 -20.70
C VAL A 25 -19.16 -13.53 -20.10
N GLU A 26 -18.51 -14.69 -20.17
CA GLU A 26 -18.88 -15.80 -19.28
C GLU A 26 -18.92 -15.22 -17.87
N PRO A 27 -20.03 -15.35 -17.13
CA PRO A 27 -20.04 -14.99 -15.73
C PRO A 27 -18.93 -15.82 -15.09
N GLY A 28 -17.86 -15.13 -14.66
CA GLY A 28 -16.78 -15.73 -13.91
C GLY A 28 -17.34 -16.47 -12.69
N PRO A 29 -16.54 -17.37 -12.08
CA PRO A 29 -16.99 -18.18 -10.96
C PRO A 29 -17.73 -17.32 -9.95
N THR A 30 -18.95 -17.72 -9.60
CA THR A 30 -19.81 -17.01 -8.65
C THR A 30 -19.00 -16.73 -7.40
N VAL A 31 -18.73 -15.44 -7.15
CA VAL A 31 -17.95 -14.97 -6.01
C VAL A 31 -18.71 -15.41 -4.76
N GLU A 32 -18.20 -16.42 -4.05
CA GLU A 32 -18.70 -16.74 -2.72
C GLU A 32 -18.62 -15.48 -1.88
N ALA A 33 -19.78 -15.04 -1.38
CA ALA A 33 -19.87 -13.84 -0.57
C ALA A 33 -19.11 -14.09 0.74
N VAL A 34 -17.97 -13.42 0.90
CA VAL A 34 -17.21 -13.45 2.15
C VAL A 34 -17.95 -12.58 3.17
N ASP A 35 -18.21 -13.12 4.36
CA ASP A 35 -18.84 -12.38 5.45
C ASP A 35 -18.05 -11.08 5.73
N PRO A 36 -18.70 -9.92 5.90
CA PRO A 36 -17.99 -8.68 6.14
C PRO A 36 -17.26 -8.66 7.48
N SER A 37 -16.08 -8.05 7.51
CA SER A 37 -15.32 -7.76 8.73
C SER A 37 -16.02 -6.64 9.52
N THR A 38 -16.09 -6.80 10.84
CA THR A 38 -16.74 -5.84 11.76
C THR A 38 -15.75 -5.08 12.64
N SER A 39 -14.50 -5.56 12.75
CA SER A 39 -13.45 -4.91 13.55
C SER A 39 -12.08 -5.01 12.89
N VAL A 40 -11.17 -4.09 13.26
CA VAL A 40 -9.78 -4.09 12.76
C VAL A 40 -9.05 -5.37 13.17
N ALA A 41 -9.23 -5.81 14.42
CA ALA A 41 -8.63 -7.04 14.92
C ALA A 41 -9.10 -8.28 14.13
N GLN A 42 -10.39 -8.32 13.76
CA GLN A 42 -10.92 -9.39 12.91
C GLN A 42 -10.32 -9.32 11.49
N ALA A 43 -10.24 -8.14 10.89
CA ALA A 43 -9.63 -7.96 9.58
C ALA A 43 -8.15 -8.38 9.58
N ASP A 44 -7.40 -8.02 10.61
CA ASP A 44 -5.99 -8.43 10.77
C ASP A 44 -5.84 -9.94 10.97
N ALA A 45 -6.70 -10.55 11.78
CA ALA A 45 -6.71 -12.00 11.97
C ALA A 45 -7.01 -12.74 10.66
N ARG A 46 -7.94 -12.22 9.85
CA ARG A 46 -8.25 -12.77 8.52
C ARG A 46 -7.08 -12.65 7.55
N LEU A 47 -6.41 -11.50 7.51
CA LEU A 47 -5.21 -11.32 6.67
C LEU A 47 -4.07 -12.27 7.09
N ALA A 48 -3.89 -12.48 8.39
CA ALA A 48 -2.92 -13.46 8.89
C ALA A 48 -3.30 -14.90 8.51
N ALA A 49 -4.58 -15.27 8.62
CA ALA A 49 -5.07 -16.58 8.21
C ALA A 49 -4.89 -16.80 6.69
N VAL A 50 -5.22 -15.80 5.87
CA VAL A 50 -4.99 -15.82 4.42
C VAL A 50 -3.52 -16.02 4.09
N ALA A 51 -2.60 -15.35 4.79
CA ALA A 51 -1.17 -15.52 4.56
C ALA A 51 -0.69 -16.95 4.85
N LEU A 52 -1.16 -17.55 5.94
CA LEU A 52 -0.88 -18.95 6.27
C LEU A 52 -1.46 -19.91 5.23
N GLU A 53 -2.72 -19.70 4.83
CA GLU A 53 -3.39 -20.58 3.87
C GLU A 53 -2.76 -20.47 2.47
N ARG A 54 -2.34 -19.29 2.04
CA ARG A 54 -1.57 -19.11 0.80
C ARG A 54 -0.27 -19.91 0.83
N ALA A 55 0.48 -19.84 1.93
CA ALA A 55 1.69 -20.64 2.08
C ALA A 55 1.39 -22.16 2.02
N ALA A 56 0.30 -22.60 2.64
CA ALA A 56 -0.15 -24.00 2.58
C ALA A 56 -0.62 -24.42 1.17
N ILE A 57 -1.26 -23.53 0.40
CA ILE A 57 -1.64 -23.76 -1.00
C ILE A 57 -0.38 -23.94 -1.86
N GLU A 58 0.60 -23.07 -1.71
CA GLU A 58 1.87 -23.17 -2.46
C GLU A 58 2.65 -24.44 -2.10
N ALA A 59 2.69 -24.83 -0.82
CA ALA A 59 3.31 -26.09 -0.40
C ALA A 59 2.63 -27.31 -1.05
N ARG A 60 1.28 -27.37 -1.01
CA ARG A 60 0.51 -28.45 -1.66
C ARG A 60 0.71 -28.47 -3.18
N PHE A 61 0.87 -27.30 -3.80
CA PHE A 61 1.17 -27.21 -5.23
C PHE A 61 2.57 -27.77 -5.53
N ALA A 62 3.59 -27.37 -4.78
CA ALA A 62 4.96 -27.87 -4.96
C ALA A 62 5.06 -29.40 -4.76
N GLU A 63 4.35 -29.94 -3.76
CA GLU A 63 4.25 -31.39 -3.56
C GLU A 63 3.59 -32.10 -4.75
N ARG A 64 2.49 -31.54 -5.28
CA ARG A 64 1.79 -32.10 -6.44
C ARG A 64 2.62 -31.99 -7.72
N GLU A 65 3.33 -30.89 -7.90
CA GLU A 65 4.22 -30.64 -9.04
C GLU A 65 5.31 -31.71 -9.10
N ALA A 66 5.96 -32.02 -7.97
CA ALA A 66 6.94 -33.10 -7.87
C ALA A 66 6.33 -34.47 -8.26
N VAL A 67 5.13 -34.77 -7.78
CA VAL A 67 4.41 -36.02 -8.14
C VAL A 67 4.00 -36.06 -9.62
N CYS A 68 3.68 -34.91 -10.23
CA CYS A 68 3.27 -34.85 -11.62
C CYS A 68 4.41 -35.20 -12.59
N TYR A 69 5.65 -34.85 -12.25
CA TYR A 69 6.81 -35.20 -13.07
C TYR A 69 7.12 -36.71 -13.11
N GLU A 70 6.66 -37.47 -12.13
CA GLU A 70 6.79 -38.93 -12.10
C GLU A 70 5.71 -39.67 -12.91
N LYS A 71 4.72 -38.95 -13.46
CA LYS A 71 3.60 -39.54 -14.22
C LYS A 71 3.87 -39.54 -15.72
N PHE A 72 3.30 -40.50 -16.43
CA PHE A 72 3.37 -40.54 -17.89
C PHE A 72 2.66 -39.34 -18.55
N PHE A 73 1.51 -38.92 -18.01
CA PHE A 73 0.74 -37.77 -18.49
C PHE A 73 1.06 -36.50 -17.69
N VAL A 74 2.33 -36.06 -17.70
CA VAL A 74 2.82 -34.91 -16.92
C VAL A 74 1.98 -33.65 -17.17
N ASN A 75 1.76 -33.28 -18.43
CA ASN A 75 1.06 -32.03 -18.78
C ASN A 75 -0.36 -31.96 -18.20
N ASN A 76 -1.14 -33.03 -18.35
CA ASN A 76 -2.50 -33.07 -17.79
C ASN A 76 -2.49 -32.98 -16.26
N CYS A 77 -1.52 -33.64 -15.61
CA CYS A 77 -1.36 -33.55 -14.16
C CYS A 77 -1.00 -32.13 -13.71
N LEU A 78 -0.06 -31.48 -14.42
CA LEU A 78 0.33 -30.10 -14.14
C LEU A 78 -0.85 -29.14 -14.34
N ASP A 79 -1.63 -29.30 -15.42
CA ASP A 79 -2.81 -28.47 -15.68
C ASP A 79 -3.84 -28.57 -14.53
N ASP A 80 -4.14 -29.79 -14.05
CA ASP A 80 -5.01 -29.98 -12.87
C ASP A 80 -4.40 -29.36 -11.59
N ALA A 81 -3.09 -29.49 -11.39
CA ALA A 81 -2.41 -28.87 -10.24
C ALA A 81 -2.47 -27.33 -10.30
N HIS A 82 -2.26 -26.74 -11.48
CA HIS A 82 -2.37 -25.30 -11.72
C HIS A 82 -3.81 -24.81 -11.52
N GLU A 83 -4.80 -25.55 -12.01
CA GLU A 83 -6.21 -25.19 -11.85
C GLU A 83 -6.63 -25.18 -10.37
N ARG A 84 -6.23 -26.20 -9.62
CA ARG A 84 -6.45 -26.28 -8.17
C ARG A 84 -5.77 -25.13 -7.43
N ARG A 85 -4.52 -24.81 -7.78
CA ARG A 85 -3.82 -23.67 -7.20
C ARG A 85 -4.54 -22.37 -7.51
N ARG A 86 -4.96 -22.16 -8.77
CA ARG A 86 -5.64 -20.93 -9.21
C ARG A 86 -6.95 -20.72 -8.46
N THR A 87 -7.79 -21.75 -8.39
CA THR A 87 -9.09 -21.69 -7.70
C THR A 87 -8.93 -21.48 -6.19
N ALA A 88 -7.97 -22.17 -5.56
CA ALA A 88 -7.67 -21.99 -4.14
C ALA A 88 -7.13 -20.59 -3.82
N LEU A 89 -6.23 -20.04 -4.65
CA LEU A 89 -5.73 -18.67 -4.46
C LEU A 89 -6.82 -17.62 -4.73
N ALA A 90 -7.75 -17.89 -5.65
CA ALA A 90 -8.87 -16.98 -5.93
C ALA A 90 -9.81 -16.84 -4.73
N SER A 91 -10.13 -17.94 -4.02
CA SER A 91 -10.95 -17.86 -2.81
C SER A 91 -10.27 -17.05 -1.70
N GLN A 92 -8.95 -17.24 -1.50
CA GLN A 92 -8.18 -16.45 -0.53
C GLN A 92 -8.12 -14.96 -0.89
N ARG A 93 -8.01 -14.63 -2.19
CA ARG A 93 -8.02 -13.25 -2.69
C ARG A 93 -9.31 -12.52 -2.32
N ASN A 94 -10.46 -13.20 -2.31
CA ASN A 94 -11.74 -12.58 -1.94
C ASN A 94 -11.75 -12.14 -0.47
N ILE A 95 -11.21 -12.98 0.43
CA ILE A 95 -11.09 -12.68 1.86
C ILE A 95 -10.13 -11.51 2.08
N GLU A 96 -9.01 -11.50 1.37
CA GLU A 96 -8.02 -10.43 1.41
C GLU A 96 -8.62 -9.08 1.00
N ILE A 97 -9.33 -9.04 -0.14
CA ILE A 97 -9.97 -7.83 -0.66
C ILE A 97 -11.01 -7.29 0.33
N GLU A 98 -11.81 -8.16 0.94
CA GLU A 98 -12.81 -7.76 1.93
C GLU A 98 -12.15 -7.12 3.17
N ALA A 99 -11.18 -7.81 3.77
CA ALA A 99 -10.51 -7.35 4.99
C ALA A 99 -9.72 -6.04 4.73
N GLU A 100 -9.04 -5.93 3.59
CA GLU A 100 -8.36 -4.70 3.20
C GLU A 100 -9.34 -3.55 2.93
N ARG A 101 -10.46 -3.83 2.25
CA ARG A 101 -11.49 -2.82 1.99
C ARG A 101 -12.03 -2.26 3.31
N PHE A 102 -12.29 -3.10 4.30
CA PHE A 102 -12.71 -2.68 5.63
C PHE A 102 -11.69 -1.71 6.26
N LYS A 103 -10.41 -2.10 6.28
CA LYS A 103 -9.34 -1.26 6.84
C LYS A 103 -9.16 0.06 6.10
N ARG A 104 -9.23 0.03 4.76
CA ARG A 104 -9.15 1.25 3.93
C ARG A 104 -10.32 2.19 4.23
N ARG A 105 -11.54 1.65 4.37
CA ARG A 105 -12.73 2.45 4.72
C ARG A 105 -12.55 3.15 6.07
N LEU A 106 -12.13 2.43 7.12
CA LEU A 106 -11.90 3.03 8.43
C LEU A 106 -10.85 4.15 8.40
N LYS A 107 -9.77 3.96 7.64
CA LYS A 107 -8.73 4.99 7.48
C LYS A 107 -9.24 6.24 6.75
N VAL A 108 -10.15 6.06 5.78
CA VAL A 108 -10.80 7.18 5.11
C VAL A 108 -11.73 7.90 6.07
N GLU A 109 -12.57 7.17 6.81
CA GLU A 109 -13.47 7.75 7.82
C GLU A 109 -12.72 8.52 8.92
N GLU A 110 -11.57 8.01 9.38
CA GLU A 110 -10.70 8.71 10.33
C GLU A 110 -10.20 10.02 9.74
N ARG A 111 -9.69 10.00 8.51
CA ARG A 111 -9.18 11.19 7.85
C ARG A 111 -10.28 12.21 7.54
N ASP A 112 -11.47 11.76 7.17
CA ASP A 112 -12.60 12.64 6.92
C ASP A 112 -13.02 13.36 8.22
N ARG A 113 -12.92 12.70 9.38
CA ARG A 113 -13.14 13.34 10.69
C ARG A 113 -12.07 14.38 11.00
N GLU A 114 -10.80 14.09 10.74
CA GLU A 114 -9.70 15.04 10.92
C GLU A 114 -9.88 16.28 10.05
N ILE A 115 -10.25 16.10 8.77
CA ILE A 115 -10.52 17.20 7.85
C ILE A 115 -11.70 18.04 8.34
N ALA A 116 -12.81 17.40 8.73
CA ALA A 116 -13.97 18.11 9.24
C ALA A 116 -13.67 18.91 10.52
N ALA A 117 -12.83 18.37 11.41
CA ALA A 117 -12.37 19.08 12.61
C ALA A 117 -11.51 20.31 12.24
N ALA A 118 -10.55 20.14 11.33
CA ALA A 118 -9.70 21.24 10.86
C ALA A 118 -10.50 22.34 10.13
N GLU A 119 -11.50 21.96 9.32
CA GLU A 119 -12.40 22.93 8.68
C GLU A 119 -13.26 23.69 9.69
N ALA A 120 -13.70 23.04 10.77
CA ALA A 120 -14.44 23.70 11.84
C ALA A 120 -13.55 24.71 12.58
N GLU A 121 -12.32 24.34 12.92
CA GLU A 121 -11.34 25.24 13.53
C GLU A 121 -11.05 26.44 12.62
N TYR A 122 -10.79 26.20 11.33
CA TYR A 122 -10.54 27.25 10.35
C TYR A 122 -11.72 28.23 10.25
N LYS A 123 -12.97 27.73 10.22
CA LYS A 123 -14.17 28.58 10.19
C LYS A 123 -14.32 29.41 11.47
N LEU A 124 -13.96 28.86 12.63
CA LEU A 124 -13.98 29.60 13.90
C LEU A 124 -12.90 30.70 13.90
N GLU A 125 -11.70 30.41 13.40
CA GLU A 125 -10.63 31.40 13.24
C GLU A 125 -11.03 32.50 12.26
N GLU A 126 -11.60 32.14 11.10
CA GLU A 126 -12.08 33.10 10.11
C GLU A 126 -13.21 33.97 10.68
N ALA A 127 -14.16 33.38 11.41
CA ALA A 127 -15.20 34.13 12.11
C ALA A 127 -14.62 35.06 13.19
N ALA A 128 -13.60 34.63 13.93
CA ALA A 128 -12.92 35.45 14.92
C ALA A 128 -12.14 36.61 14.29
N LEU A 129 -11.52 36.39 13.13
CA LEU A 129 -10.83 37.41 12.34
C LEU A 129 -11.82 38.38 11.68
N ALA A 130 -12.99 37.91 11.22
CA ALA A 130 -14.05 38.75 10.69
C ALA A 130 -14.76 39.57 11.78
N ALA A 131 -14.86 39.04 13.00
CA ALA A 131 -15.39 39.74 14.17
C ALA A 131 -14.39 40.75 14.75
N GLN A 132 -13.08 40.60 14.50
CA GLN A 132 -12.13 41.67 14.73
C GLN A 132 -12.42 42.79 13.73
N ALA A 133 -12.82 43.95 14.27
CA ALA A 133 -13.05 45.14 13.46
C ALA A 133 -11.82 45.39 12.57
N PRO A 134 -12.01 45.75 11.28
CA PRO A 134 -10.89 46.09 10.42
C PRO A 134 -10.06 47.16 11.16
N ALA A 135 -8.75 46.92 11.28
CA ALA A 135 -7.83 47.89 11.86
C ALA A 135 -8.18 49.25 11.25
N ALA A 136 -8.39 50.26 12.11
CA ALA A 136 -8.81 51.59 11.72
C ALA A 136 -8.05 52.00 10.44
N PRO A 137 -8.74 52.56 9.42
CA PRO A 137 -8.11 52.89 8.16
C PRO A 137 -6.81 53.59 8.48
N ARG A 138 -5.68 52.98 8.06
CA ARG A 138 -4.36 53.57 8.27
C ARG A 138 -4.50 55.02 7.80
N PRO A 139 -4.13 56.01 8.62
CA PRO A 139 -4.28 57.42 8.26
C PRO A 139 -3.78 57.56 6.83
N ALA A 140 -4.61 58.17 5.97
CA ALA A 140 -4.40 58.26 4.53
C ALA A 140 -2.91 58.43 4.28
N VAL A 141 -2.28 57.39 3.74
CA VAL A 141 -0.85 57.39 3.52
C VAL A 141 -0.63 58.58 2.60
N GLU A 142 -0.03 59.63 3.17
CA GLU A 142 0.52 60.75 2.43
C GLU A 142 1.18 60.15 1.19
N PRO A 143 0.83 60.59 -0.03
CA PRO A 143 1.23 59.90 -1.26
C PRO A 143 2.70 59.54 -1.15
N LEU A 144 2.98 58.23 -1.05
CA LEU A 144 4.32 57.76 -0.75
C LEU A 144 5.21 58.43 -1.79
N PRO A 145 6.21 59.24 -1.37
CA PRO A 145 7.03 59.96 -2.33
C PRO A 145 7.50 58.94 -3.35
N PRO A 146 7.42 59.25 -4.66
CA PRO A 146 7.70 58.28 -5.72
C PRO A 146 9.00 57.58 -5.34
N ALA A 147 8.95 56.24 -5.26
CA ALA A 147 10.06 55.45 -4.75
C ALA A 147 11.33 55.93 -5.43
N LYS A 148 12.16 56.69 -4.69
CA LYS A 148 13.39 57.25 -5.25
C LYS A 148 14.13 56.06 -5.82
N PRO A 149 14.51 56.04 -7.12
CA PRO A 149 15.19 54.90 -7.68
C PRO A 149 16.38 54.63 -6.77
N ALA A 150 16.37 53.45 -6.12
CA ALA A 150 17.36 53.12 -5.10
C ALA A 150 18.72 53.43 -5.72
N THR A 151 19.48 54.32 -5.09
CA THR A 151 20.77 54.70 -5.64
C THR A 151 21.65 53.45 -5.71
N ALA A 152 22.65 53.43 -6.59
CA ALA A 152 23.59 52.30 -6.63
C ALA A 152 24.17 51.99 -5.24
N ALA A 153 24.39 53.04 -4.43
CA ALA A 153 24.80 52.94 -3.02
C ALA A 153 23.78 52.21 -2.13
N ALA A 154 22.48 52.51 -2.23
CA ALA A 154 21.46 51.83 -1.43
C ALA A 154 21.33 50.34 -1.79
N ARG A 155 21.49 49.98 -3.07
CA ARG A 155 21.53 48.57 -3.51
C ARG A 155 22.76 47.82 -2.99
N LEU A 156 23.92 48.48 -3.00
CA LEU A 156 25.16 47.95 -2.43
C LEU A 156 25.04 47.73 -0.92
N ALA A 157 24.49 48.70 -0.19
CA ALA A 157 24.27 48.57 1.26
C ALA A 157 23.36 47.39 1.61
N ARG A 158 22.25 47.18 0.87
CA ARG A 158 21.35 46.03 1.07
C ARG A 158 22.04 44.70 0.77
N ARG A 159 22.85 44.63 -0.30
CA ARG A 159 23.61 43.42 -0.65
C ARG A 159 24.64 43.10 0.44
N ASN A 160 25.35 44.11 0.94
CA ASN A 160 26.36 43.94 1.99
C ASN A 160 25.72 43.53 3.32
N ALA A 161 24.56 44.10 3.67
CA ALA A 161 23.81 43.69 4.85
C ALA A 161 23.35 42.23 4.76
N LYS A 162 22.85 41.80 3.59
CA LYS A 162 22.49 40.41 3.35
C LYS A 162 23.70 39.47 3.43
N ALA A 163 24.83 39.85 2.85
CA ALA A 163 26.07 39.08 2.93
C ALA A 163 26.59 38.98 4.38
N ALA A 164 26.45 40.04 5.18
CA ALA A 164 26.81 40.02 6.60
C ALA A 164 25.88 39.11 7.42
N GLU A 165 24.57 39.12 7.14
CA GLU A 165 23.61 38.23 7.77
C GLU A 165 23.86 36.75 7.40
N GLU A 166 24.14 36.46 6.13
CA GLU A 166 24.51 35.13 5.65
C GLU A 166 25.83 34.66 6.28
N ALA A 167 26.84 35.53 6.37
CA ALA A 167 28.10 35.22 7.04
C ALA A 167 27.92 34.96 8.54
N ALA A 168 27.01 35.67 9.20
CA ALA A 168 26.70 35.45 10.62
C ALA A 168 25.95 34.13 10.87
N ARG A 169 25.14 33.67 9.91
CA ARG A 169 24.38 32.40 10.01
C ARG A 169 25.18 31.17 9.54
N ALA A 170 26.14 31.35 8.63
CA ALA A 170 27.00 30.28 8.11
C ALA A 170 27.56 29.30 9.16
N PRO A 171 28.10 29.72 10.33
CA PRO A 171 28.59 28.77 11.32
C PRO A 171 27.47 27.94 11.96
N GLN A 172 26.30 28.54 12.21
CA GLN A 172 25.15 27.83 12.78
C GLN A 172 24.57 26.83 11.77
N ASP A 173 24.46 27.24 10.50
CA ASP A 173 23.99 26.37 9.42
C ASP A 173 24.97 25.21 9.16
N ALA A 174 26.28 25.48 9.19
CA ALA A 174 27.31 24.44 9.09
C ALA A 174 27.25 23.46 10.28
N ALA A 175 27.07 23.95 11.51
CA ALA A 175 26.90 23.11 12.69
C ALA A 175 25.63 22.25 12.61
N ARG A 176 24.51 22.83 12.13
CA ARG A 176 23.26 22.11 11.92
C ARG A 176 23.40 21.03 10.83
N ALA A 177 24.08 21.33 9.73
CA ALA A 177 24.35 20.36 8.68
C ALA A 177 25.22 19.19 9.18
N ALA A 178 26.27 19.49 9.95
CA ALA A 178 27.12 18.47 10.56
C ALA A 178 26.36 17.59 11.56
N ALA A 179 25.51 18.19 12.41
CA ALA A 179 24.68 17.45 13.35
C ALA A 179 23.67 16.54 12.64
N ASN A 180 23.05 17.02 11.56
CA ASN A 180 22.12 16.22 10.75
C ASN A 180 22.83 15.04 10.07
N ALA A 181 24.03 15.26 9.52
CA ALA A 181 24.83 14.19 8.92
C ALA A 181 25.22 13.13 9.96
N ALA A 182 25.66 13.55 11.15
CA ALA A 182 25.98 12.64 12.25
C ALA A 182 24.76 11.83 12.71
N ALA A 183 23.60 12.48 12.85
CA ALA A 183 22.35 11.81 13.22
C ALA A 183 21.88 10.80 12.16
N PHE A 184 22.07 11.11 10.88
CA PHE A 184 21.75 10.20 9.78
C PHE A 184 22.62 8.95 9.82
N GLU A 185 23.94 9.12 9.97
CA GLU A 185 24.88 8.00 10.07
C GLU A 185 24.61 7.14 11.31
N GLN A 186 24.24 7.75 12.43
CA GLN A 186 23.83 7.01 13.63
C GLN A 186 22.57 6.17 13.37
N ARG A 187 21.52 6.75 12.77
CA ARG A 187 20.29 6.02 12.43
C ARG A 187 20.55 4.88 11.47
N LYS A 188 21.47 5.05 10.52
CA LYS A 188 21.89 3.99 9.59
C LYS A 188 22.52 2.82 10.35
N ARG A 189 23.49 3.10 11.23
CA ARG A 189 24.14 2.07 12.08
C ARG A 189 23.14 1.36 12.98
N GLU A 190 22.24 2.09 13.62
CA GLU A 190 21.20 1.50 14.48
C GLU A 190 20.23 0.62 13.68
N SER A 191 19.87 1.03 12.46
CA SER A 191 19.03 0.23 11.57
C SER A 191 19.73 -1.07 11.14
N GLU A 192 21.01 -0.99 10.76
CA GLU A 192 21.81 -2.16 10.41
C GLU A 192 21.97 -3.13 11.59
N GLN A 193 22.15 -2.60 12.81
CA GLN A 193 22.19 -3.41 14.03
C GLN A 193 20.85 -4.10 14.29
N LYS A 194 19.73 -3.36 14.23
CA LYS A 194 18.40 -3.95 14.42
C LYS A 194 18.09 -5.02 13.38
N GLN A 195 18.51 -4.82 12.13
CA GLN A 195 18.35 -5.84 11.08
C GLN A 195 19.14 -7.10 11.39
N LYS A 196 20.39 -6.97 11.85
CA LYS A 196 21.21 -8.12 12.29
C LYS A 196 20.58 -8.84 13.48
N ASP A 197 20.09 -8.10 14.47
CA ASP A 197 19.44 -8.67 15.66
C ASP A 197 18.15 -9.42 15.30
N VAL A 198 17.33 -8.86 14.40
CA VAL A 198 16.11 -9.51 13.91
C VAL A 198 16.46 -10.77 13.14
N ALA A 199 17.44 -10.73 12.23
CA ALA A 199 17.89 -11.89 11.49
C ALA A 199 18.41 -13.00 12.42
N ALA A 200 19.20 -12.65 13.44
CA ALA A 200 19.68 -13.60 14.44
C ALA A 200 18.53 -14.23 15.24
N ARG A 201 17.54 -13.43 15.68
CA ARG A 201 16.35 -13.94 16.39
C ARG A 201 15.50 -14.86 15.52
N VAL A 202 15.35 -14.55 14.23
CA VAL A 202 14.63 -15.41 13.28
C VAL A 202 15.37 -16.73 13.11
N ALA A 203 16.68 -16.70 12.85
CA ALA A 203 17.51 -17.90 12.71
C ALA A 203 17.49 -18.77 13.98
N GLU A 204 17.55 -18.17 15.17
CA GLU A 204 17.43 -18.90 16.44
C GLU A 204 16.06 -19.56 16.60
N ARG A 205 14.97 -18.85 16.25
CA ARG A 205 13.61 -19.39 16.30
C ARG A 205 13.43 -20.54 15.31
N GLU A 206 13.95 -20.41 14.10
CA GLU A 206 13.93 -21.46 13.08
C GLU A 206 14.73 -22.69 13.52
N ALA A 207 15.94 -22.50 14.07
CA ALA A 207 16.75 -23.60 14.61
C ALA A 207 16.05 -24.33 15.76
N LYS A 208 15.43 -23.59 16.70
CA LYS A 208 14.64 -24.19 17.79
C LYS A 208 13.41 -24.93 17.25
N ALA A 209 12.74 -24.39 16.25
CA ALA A 209 11.59 -25.05 15.62
C ALA A 209 12.01 -26.33 14.88
N ALA A 210 13.15 -26.31 14.18
CA ALA A 210 13.70 -27.49 13.50
C ALA A 210 14.13 -28.57 14.50
N ALA A 211 14.79 -28.20 15.60
CA ALA A 211 15.15 -29.12 16.67
C ALA A 211 13.92 -29.78 17.30
N ARG A 212 12.87 -28.99 17.62
CA ARG A 212 11.60 -29.53 18.14
C ARG A 212 10.94 -30.49 17.16
N LYS A 213 10.87 -30.14 15.87
CA LYS A 213 10.33 -31.05 14.83
C LYS A 213 11.15 -32.34 14.71
N ALA A 214 12.47 -32.26 14.79
CA ALA A 214 13.33 -33.44 14.76
C ALA A 214 13.14 -34.34 15.99
N ASP A 215 13.02 -33.76 17.18
CA ASP A 215 12.77 -34.50 18.41
C ASP A 215 11.37 -35.13 18.41
N GLU A 216 10.36 -34.42 17.91
CA GLU A 216 8.99 -34.95 17.73
C GLU A 216 8.98 -36.10 16.70
N ALA A 217 9.70 -35.98 15.58
CA ALA A 217 9.83 -37.04 14.59
C ALA A 217 10.56 -38.28 15.15
N LYS A 218 11.62 -38.10 15.95
CA LYS A 218 12.31 -39.20 16.63
C LYS A 218 11.39 -39.92 17.61
N LYS A 219 10.68 -39.17 18.46
CA LYS A 219 9.69 -39.74 19.41
C LYS A 219 8.57 -40.48 18.70
N ALA A 220 8.08 -39.96 17.57
CA ALA A 220 7.07 -40.64 16.77
C ALA A 220 7.60 -41.94 16.15
N ALA A 221 8.85 -41.96 15.67
CA ALA A 221 9.48 -43.16 15.14
C ALA A 221 9.74 -44.23 16.23
N GLU A 222 10.18 -43.82 17.42
CA GLU A 222 10.37 -44.71 18.58
C GLU A 222 9.04 -45.29 19.08
N ALA A 223 7.97 -44.48 19.14
CA ALA A 223 6.63 -44.95 19.50
C ALA A 223 6.05 -45.95 18.46
N ALA A 224 6.30 -45.72 17.17
CA ALA A 224 5.90 -46.65 16.11
C ALA A 224 6.69 -47.98 16.13
N ALA A 225 7.94 -47.96 16.60
CA ALA A 225 8.77 -49.15 16.75
C ALA A 225 8.43 -49.98 17.99
N ALA A 226 7.99 -49.35 19.10
CA ALA A 226 7.60 -50.03 20.33
C ALA A 226 6.16 -50.59 20.32
N GLY A 227 5.34 -50.24 19.32
CA GLY A 227 3.97 -50.71 19.14
C GLY A 227 3.81 -51.93 18.21
N LYS A 228 4.91 -52.57 17.79
CA LYS A 228 4.95 -53.85 17.07
C LYS A 228 5.50 -54.94 17.98
#